data_AF-A0A6J6QV23-F1
#
_entry.id   AF-A0A6J6QV23-F1
#
_cell.length_a   1.000
_cell.length_b   1.000
_cell.length_c   1.000
_cell.angle_alpha   90.00
_cell.angle_beta   90.00
_cell.angle_gamma   90.00
#
_symmetry.space_group_name_H-M   'P 1'
#
loop_
_entity.id
_entity.type
_entity.pdbx_description
1 polymer ?
#
loop_
_entity_poly.entity_id
_entity_poly.type
_entity_poly.pdbx_seq_one_letter_code
_entity_poly.pdbx_strand_id
1 'polypeptide(L)'
;MAQNRLWGTSGVGRTTYNYNVDRSYNGTIGMQAGSTFKIFTLAAALEAGISPLEPIRSPSPNTFEGFVNCETGASFGPVTVRNSTGAGTFGMAQGTAYSVNTYFMALEERTGLCRPAEIAESMGVFRGSGEPLLRVPSFTLGTMEVTPLAMANAYATFAAHGMHCQPRVILEIRDRDNKSIPVPPEKCQQVVEPNIADTVTALLTGVIDGPIQGRTGGAMSLPDRPAAGKTGTTNESAAVWFCGFTPDIAAAVWVGDPRGGFGYPMKDVTVNGKYYSQVFGGTLPGPIWQQAMESALAGTLPTDFILTADYGLRPARGLTSLPGLIEVETGGDVFTFDNSNADGLDPNAPDPIDSDPAAPIEPVPEVDPVPVAPVVPTPTPVPPVVPTPTPTG
;
A
#
# COMPACT_ATOMS: atom_id res chain seq x y z
N MET A 1 -14.26 -6.39 -0.20
CA MET A 1 -13.11 -6.87 0.60
C MET A 1 -13.23 -8.37 0.78
N ALA A 2 -12.12 -9.11 0.76
CA ALA A 2 -12.10 -10.55 0.94
C ALA A 2 -10.82 -10.97 1.71
N GLN A 3 -10.84 -12.15 2.32
CA GLN A 3 -9.66 -12.77 2.95
C GLN A 3 -9.78 -14.29 2.89
N ASN A 4 -8.66 -15.01 2.78
CA ASN A 4 -8.65 -16.49 2.65
C ASN A 4 -8.82 -17.21 4.01
N ARG A 5 -9.73 -16.72 4.85
CA ARG A 5 -9.99 -17.25 6.18
C ARG A 5 -11.49 -17.40 6.40
N LEU A 6 -11.88 -18.49 7.05
CA LEU A 6 -13.26 -18.69 7.49
C LEU A 6 -13.49 -17.96 8.80
N TRP A 7 -14.72 -17.51 9.03
CA TRP A 7 -15.06 -16.90 10.31
C TRP A 7 -15.03 -17.96 11.44
N GLY A 8 -14.35 -17.70 12.55
CA GLY A 8 -14.44 -18.55 13.74
C GLY A 8 -13.33 -18.31 14.76
N THR A 9 -13.53 -18.83 15.97
CA THR A 9 -12.66 -18.61 17.14
C THR A 9 -11.63 -19.73 17.36
N SER A 10 -11.73 -20.85 16.63
CA SER A 10 -10.82 -21.99 16.78
C SER A 10 -10.65 -22.77 15.47
N GLY A 11 -9.53 -23.49 15.32
CA GLY A 11 -9.24 -24.30 14.14
C GLY A 11 -8.44 -23.58 13.04
N VAL A 12 -7.76 -24.38 12.22
CA VAL A 12 -6.85 -23.88 11.17
C VAL A 12 -7.62 -23.05 10.14
N GLY A 13 -7.04 -21.90 9.76
CA GLY A 13 -7.62 -21.00 8.76
C GLY A 13 -8.87 -20.26 9.23
N ARG A 14 -9.22 -20.31 10.53
CA ARG A 14 -10.32 -19.54 11.10
C ARG A 14 -9.83 -18.27 11.80
N THR A 15 -10.63 -17.21 11.72
CA THR A 15 -10.36 -15.96 12.42
C THR A 15 -11.65 -15.17 12.64
N THR A 16 -11.67 -14.31 13.66
CA THR A 16 -12.69 -13.27 13.84
C THR A 16 -12.22 -11.89 13.38
N TYR A 17 -10.93 -11.74 13.05
CA TYR A 17 -10.37 -10.48 12.59
C TYR A 17 -10.65 -10.25 11.12
N ASN A 18 -10.95 -9.00 10.77
CA ASN A 18 -10.95 -8.53 9.39
C ASN A 18 -9.59 -7.91 9.05
N TYR A 19 -8.71 -8.65 8.38
CA TYR A 19 -7.36 -8.17 8.05
C TYR A 19 -7.34 -7.02 7.03
N ASN A 20 -8.49 -6.69 6.43
CA ASN A 20 -8.58 -5.61 5.44
C ASN A 20 -8.68 -4.22 6.08
N VAL A 21 -9.00 -4.13 7.37
CA VAL A 21 -9.35 -2.88 8.06
C VAL A 21 -8.56 -2.71 9.35
N ASP A 22 -8.63 -1.51 9.92
CA ASP A 22 -7.95 -1.18 11.17
C ASP A 22 -8.72 -1.70 12.39
N ARG A 23 -8.13 -1.54 13.57
CA ARG A 23 -8.71 -1.98 14.85
C ARG A 23 -10.10 -1.41 15.13
N SER A 24 -10.42 -0.20 14.67
CA SER A 24 -11.74 0.42 14.92
C SER A 24 -12.88 -0.32 14.19
N TYR A 25 -12.54 -1.08 13.14
CA TYR A 25 -13.47 -1.91 12.37
C TYR A 25 -13.26 -3.42 12.62
N ASN A 26 -12.81 -3.79 13.82
CA ASN A 26 -12.55 -5.18 14.22
C ASN A 26 -11.45 -5.87 13.36
N GLY A 27 -10.50 -5.06 12.88
CA GLY A 27 -9.32 -5.53 12.17
C GLY A 27 -8.08 -5.66 13.05
N THR A 28 -6.90 -5.48 12.46
CA THR A 28 -5.61 -5.65 13.13
C THR A 28 -4.77 -4.37 13.08
N ILE A 29 -3.52 -4.42 13.54
CA ILE A 29 -2.57 -3.31 13.36
C ILE A 29 -2.14 -3.08 11.91
N GLY A 30 -2.58 -3.94 10.98
CA GLY A 30 -2.15 -3.92 9.59
C GLY A 30 -0.85 -4.68 9.36
N MET A 31 -0.24 -4.46 8.21
CA MET A 31 0.99 -5.12 7.78
C MET A 31 1.90 -4.10 7.11
N GLN A 32 3.21 -4.25 7.27
CA GLN A 32 4.18 -3.35 6.64
C GLN A 32 3.96 -3.33 5.12
N ALA A 33 3.72 -2.16 4.51
CA ALA A 33 3.33 -2.12 3.10
C ALA A 33 4.51 -2.10 2.11
N GLY A 34 5.74 -1.98 2.62
CA GLY A 34 6.94 -2.06 1.82
C GLY A 34 6.99 -1.01 0.70
N SER A 35 7.53 -1.41 -0.45
CA SER A 35 7.66 -0.56 -1.64
C SER A 35 6.35 0.02 -2.22
N THR A 36 5.16 -0.31 -1.70
CA THR A 36 3.92 0.38 -2.09
C THR A 36 3.84 1.81 -1.56
N PHE A 37 4.59 2.16 -0.50
CA PHE A 37 4.69 3.53 0.05
C PHE A 37 5.45 4.51 -0.86
N LYS A 38 6.26 3.99 -1.78
CA LYS A 38 7.08 4.79 -2.70
C LYS A 38 6.28 5.83 -3.49
N ILE A 39 4.99 5.59 -3.71
CA ILE A 39 4.09 6.52 -4.40
C ILE A 39 3.96 7.86 -3.68
N PHE A 40 4.04 7.88 -2.34
CA PHE A 40 3.93 9.10 -1.56
C PHE A 40 5.19 9.94 -1.68
N THR A 41 6.36 9.28 -1.72
CA THR A 41 7.64 9.93 -2.01
C THR A 41 7.73 10.42 -3.45
N LEU A 42 7.13 9.71 -4.43
CA LEU A 42 6.99 10.24 -5.80
C LEU A 42 6.19 11.55 -5.80
N ALA A 43 5.01 11.55 -5.17
CA ALA A 43 4.16 12.74 -5.10
C ALA A 43 4.91 13.91 -4.43
N ALA A 44 5.56 13.67 -3.28
CA ALA A 44 6.34 14.70 -2.59
C ALA A 44 7.52 15.23 -3.43
N ALA A 45 8.23 14.35 -4.15
CA ALA A 45 9.33 14.75 -5.02
C ALA A 45 8.85 15.66 -6.16
N LEU A 46 7.73 15.30 -6.78
CA LEU A 46 7.12 16.08 -7.85
C LEU A 46 6.57 17.42 -7.34
N GLU A 47 5.94 17.46 -6.16
CA GLU A 47 5.53 18.71 -5.50
C GLU A 47 6.72 19.63 -5.20
N ALA A 48 7.87 19.04 -4.83
CA ALA A 48 9.13 19.76 -4.61
C ALA A 48 9.82 20.20 -5.92
N GLY A 49 9.23 19.93 -7.09
CA GLY A 49 9.77 20.30 -8.40
C GLY A 49 10.93 19.42 -8.88
N ILE A 50 11.16 18.26 -8.26
CA ILE A 50 12.16 17.30 -8.75
C ILE A 50 11.67 16.74 -10.09
N SER A 51 12.46 16.95 -11.14
CA SER A 51 12.06 16.51 -12.47
C SER A 51 12.08 14.98 -12.57
N PRO A 52 11.03 14.33 -13.11
CA PRO A 52 11.04 12.89 -13.36
C PRO A 52 12.06 12.47 -14.44
N LEU A 53 12.60 13.44 -15.19
CA LEU A 53 13.63 13.24 -16.21
C LEU A 53 15.05 13.35 -15.64
N GLU A 54 15.20 13.79 -14.38
CA GLU A 54 16.50 13.93 -13.74
C GLU A 54 17.09 12.54 -13.44
N PRO A 55 18.29 12.22 -13.94
CA PRO A 55 18.98 10.99 -13.61
C PRO A 55 19.54 11.04 -12.18
N ILE A 56 19.26 10.03 -11.37
CA ILE A 56 19.79 9.92 -10.01
C ILE A 56 20.69 8.69 -9.89
N ARG A 57 21.94 8.92 -9.47
CA ARG A 57 22.89 7.85 -9.15
C ARG A 57 22.42 7.14 -7.88
N SER A 58 22.18 5.85 -8.01
CA SER A 58 21.58 4.98 -7.00
C SER A 58 22.45 3.73 -6.81
N PRO A 59 23.65 3.83 -6.23
CA PRO A 59 24.46 2.65 -5.92
C PRO A 59 23.77 1.80 -4.86
N SER A 60 24.16 0.54 -4.73
CA SER A 60 23.73 -0.33 -3.63
C SER A 60 24.93 -1.17 -3.17
N PRO A 61 25.30 -1.16 -1.88
CA PRO A 61 24.71 -0.38 -0.80
C PRO A 61 24.91 1.15 -0.97
N ASN A 62 24.10 1.96 -0.29
CA ASN A 62 24.31 3.40 -0.15
C ASN A 62 23.91 3.91 1.24
N THR A 63 24.51 5.02 1.68
CA THR A 63 24.18 5.69 2.95
C THR A 63 23.55 7.04 2.66
N PHE A 64 22.48 7.34 3.39
CA PHE A 64 21.68 8.56 3.28
C PHE A 64 21.67 9.30 4.61
N GLU A 65 21.70 10.62 4.56
CA GLU A 65 21.86 11.51 5.71
C GLU A 65 20.89 12.70 5.63
N GLY A 66 21.03 13.69 6.54
CA GLY A 66 20.29 14.95 6.45
C GLY A 66 18.81 14.88 6.86
N PHE A 67 18.31 13.71 7.27
CA PHE A 67 16.96 13.57 7.79
C PHE A 67 16.80 14.29 9.14
N VAL A 68 15.66 14.95 9.32
CA VAL A 68 15.31 15.65 10.56
C VAL A 68 13.92 15.23 11.06
N ASN A 69 13.77 15.23 12.38
CA ASN A 69 12.48 15.01 13.02
C ASN A 69 11.54 16.19 12.71
N CYS A 70 10.33 15.89 12.26
CA CYS A 70 9.38 16.89 11.76
C CYS A 70 8.88 17.88 12.81
N GLU A 71 8.93 17.52 14.10
CA GLU A 71 8.45 18.36 15.20
C GLU A 71 9.59 19.11 15.89
N THR A 72 10.69 18.42 16.18
CA THR A 72 11.79 18.95 17.00
C THR A 72 12.93 19.53 16.16
N GLY A 73 13.00 19.20 14.86
CA GLY A 73 14.14 19.53 13.99
C GLY A 73 15.42 18.76 14.33
N ALA A 74 15.39 17.83 15.30
CA ALA A 74 16.55 17.03 15.67
C ALA A 74 16.97 16.12 14.50
N SER A 75 18.26 16.07 14.21
CA SER A 75 18.81 15.23 13.15
C SER A 75 18.70 13.74 13.50
N PHE A 76 18.33 12.93 12.52
CA PHE A 76 18.54 11.50 12.57
C PHE A 76 19.99 11.16 12.18
N GLY A 77 20.47 10.00 12.64
CA GLY A 77 21.74 9.45 12.19
C GLY A 77 21.69 8.97 10.72
N PRO A 78 22.85 8.69 10.12
CA PRO A 78 22.94 8.11 8.79
C PRO A 78 22.19 6.78 8.71
N VAL A 79 21.53 6.53 7.58
CA VAL A 79 20.84 5.27 7.28
C VAL A 79 21.45 4.61 6.06
N THR A 80 21.98 3.41 6.23
CA THR A 80 22.53 2.61 5.14
C THR A 80 21.50 1.63 4.61
N VAL A 81 21.19 1.72 3.32
CA VAL A 81 20.39 0.74 2.60
C VAL A 81 21.31 -0.19 1.83
N ARG A 82 21.22 -1.48 2.14
CA ARG A 82 22.09 -2.51 1.56
C ARG A 82 21.43 -3.34 0.47
N ASN A 83 20.10 -3.43 0.49
CA ASN A 83 19.29 -4.15 -0.48
C ASN A 83 18.58 -3.18 -1.43
N SER A 84 18.70 -3.44 -2.73
CA SER A 84 17.97 -2.71 -3.75
C SER A 84 17.72 -3.62 -4.94
N THR A 85 16.55 -3.48 -5.55
CA THR A 85 16.14 -4.24 -6.75
C THR A 85 17.03 -3.94 -7.97
N GLY A 86 17.81 -2.85 -7.92
CA GLY A 86 18.85 -2.55 -8.89
C GLY A 86 19.87 -1.55 -8.32
N ALA A 87 21.00 -1.40 -9.01
CA ALA A 87 22.01 -0.39 -8.73
C ALA A 87 22.48 0.24 -10.05
N GLY A 88 22.80 1.53 -10.03
CA GLY A 88 23.18 2.27 -11.24
C GLY A 88 22.62 3.67 -11.24
N THR A 89 22.42 4.25 -12.42
CA THR A 89 21.76 5.54 -12.59
C THR A 89 20.40 5.33 -13.23
N PHE A 90 19.36 5.90 -12.65
CA PHE A 90 17.99 5.72 -13.11
C PHE A 90 17.30 7.07 -13.26
N GLY A 91 16.41 7.19 -14.26
CA GLY A 91 15.36 8.20 -14.26
C GLY A 91 14.18 7.74 -13.39
N MET A 92 13.22 8.62 -13.11
CA MET A 92 12.12 8.32 -12.18
C MET A 92 11.21 7.20 -12.68
N ALA A 93 11.00 7.10 -14.00
CA ALA A 93 10.25 6.01 -14.60
C ALA A 93 10.91 4.64 -14.36
N GLN A 94 12.23 4.54 -14.55
CA GLN A 94 13.00 3.30 -14.31
C GLN A 94 13.09 2.99 -12.82
N GLY A 95 13.41 3.98 -11.98
CA GLY A 95 13.46 3.83 -10.53
C GLY A 95 12.13 3.30 -9.97
N THR A 96 11.01 3.80 -10.49
CA THR A 96 9.65 3.34 -10.13
C THR A 96 9.35 1.94 -10.64
N ALA A 97 9.60 1.66 -11.93
CA ALA A 97 9.33 0.37 -12.57
C ALA A 97 10.13 -0.78 -11.93
N TYR A 98 11.40 -0.54 -11.63
CA TYR A 98 12.29 -1.47 -10.93
C TYR A 98 12.17 -1.41 -9.43
N SER A 99 11.46 -0.42 -8.86
CA SER A 99 11.34 -0.27 -7.40
C SER A 99 12.69 -0.11 -6.69
N VAL A 100 13.66 0.60 -7.29
CA VAL A 100 15.03 0.75 -6.77
C VAL A 100 15.04 1.44 -5.40
N ASN A 101 15.39 0.74 -4.33
CA ASN A 101 15.34 1.29 -2.97
C ASN A 101 16.23 2.53 -2.82
N THR A 102 17.46 2.48 -3.34
CA THR A 102 18.41 3.59 -3.19
C THR A 102 18.04 4.81 -4.05
N TYR A 103 17.29 4.64 -5.13
CA TYR A 103 16.68 5.75 -5.87
C TYR A 103 15.62 6.47 -5.02
N PHE A 104 14.74 5.70 -4.38
CA PHE A 104 13.68 6.25 -3.54
C PHE A 104 14.20 6.88 -2.24
N MET A 105 15.25 6.32 -1.65
CA MET A 105 15.94 6.94 -0.54
C MET A 105 16.63 8.26 -0.96
N ALA A 106 17.18 8.33 -2.17
CA ALA A 106 17.74 9.58 -2.69
C ALA A 106 16.64 10.64 -2.95
N LEU A 107 15.43 10.22 -3.34
CA LEU A 107 14.28 11.13 -3.38
C LEU A 107 13.90 11.59 -1.97
N GLU A 108 13.78 10.67 -1.01
CA GLU A 108 13.41 11.01 0.38
C GLU A 108 14.44 11.91 1.05
N GLU A 109 15.74 11.71 0.81
CA GLU A 109 16.82 12.57 1.30
C GLU A 109 16.66 14.02 0.80
N ARG A 110 16.15 14.20 -0.42
CA ARG A 110 15.89 15.52 -1.02
C ARG A 110 14.57 16.14 -0.57
N THR A 111 13.53 15.34 -0.38
CA THR A 111 12.19 15.82 0.02
C THR A 111 12.02 15.93 1.53
N GLY A 112 12.87 15.26 2.29
CA GLY A 112 12.59 14.89 3.67
C GLY A 112 11.49 13.83 3.77
N LEU A 113 11.27 13.36 5.00
CA LEU A 113 10.33 12.30 5.34
C LEU A 113 8.95 12.80 5.82
N CYS A 114 8.82 14.09 6.11
CA CYS A 114 7.60 14.69 6.65
C CYS A 114 6.50 14.79 5.59
N ARG A 115 6.82 15.40 4.45
CA ARG A 115 5.85 15.64 3.37
C ARG A 115 5.29 14.33 2.77
N PRO A 116 6.10 13.29 2.49
CA PRO A 116 5.56 11.99 2.09
C PRO A 116 4.57 11.41 3.10
N ALA A 117 4.83 11.54 4.40
CA ALA A 117 3.92 11.07 5.45
C ALA A 117 2.61 11.86 5.51
N GLU A 118 2.67 13.17 5.35
CA GLU A 118 1.48 14.04 5.26
C GLU A 118 0.60 13.71 4.04
N ILE A 119 1.21 13.45 2.88
CA ILE A 119 0.49 13.03 1.67
C ILE A 119 -0.19 11.68 1.91
N ALA A 120 0.48 10.72 2.54
CA ALA A 120 -0.12 9.43 2.86
C ALA A 120 -1.34 9.59 3.80
N GLU A 121 -1.22 10.39 4.85
CA GLU A 121 -2.31 10.63 5.81
C GLU A 121 -3.47 11.43 5.23
N SER A 122 -3.20 12.39 4.33
CA SER A 122 -4.26 13.11 3.62
C SER A 122 -5.06 12.19 2.68
N MET A 123 -4.44 11.10 2.21
CA MET A 123 -5.10 10.00 1.49
C MET A 123 -5.75 8.95 2.42
N GLY A 124 -5.82 9.22 3.72
CA GLY A 124 -6.45 8.34 4.71
C GLY A 124 -5.59 7.15 5.14
N VAL A 125 -4.28 7.18 4.90
CA VAL A 125 -3.36 6.13 5.33
C VAL A 125 -2.84 6.43 6.73
N PHE A 126 -3.35 5.68 7.69
CA PHE A 126 -2.89 5.65 9.09
C PHE A 126 -2.37 4.26 9.43
N ARG A 127 -1.63 4.15 10.54
CA ARG A 127 -1.30 2.82 11.07
C ARG A 127 -2.59 2.07 11.38
N GLY A 128 -2.61 0.75 11.21
CA GLY A 128 -3.81 -0.04 11.52
C GLY A 128 -4.19 -0.02 13.02
N SER A 129 -3.31 0.50 13.89
CA SER A 129 -3.67 0.85 15.27
C SER A 129 -4.63 2.04 15.40
N GLY A 130 -4.78 2.86 14.36
CA GLY A 130 -5.48 4.15 14.37
C GLY A 130 -4.56 5.36 14.59
N GLU A 131 -3.27 5.14 14.81
CA GLU A 131 -2.30 6.20 15.09
C GLU A 131 -1.71 6.81 13.81
N PRO A 132 -1.20 8.05 13.87
CA PRO A 132 -0.41 8.65 12.79
C PRO A 132 0.76 7.76 12.35
N LEU A 133 1.16 7.88 11.09
CA LEU A 133 2.35 7.21 10.55
C LEU A 133 3.62 7.65 11.31
N LEU A 134 4.64 6.80 11.38
CA LEU A 134 5.92 7.23 11.95
C LEU A 134 6.70 8.02 10.91
N ARG A 135 7.36 9.07 11.39
CA ARG A 135 8.25 9.94 10.61
C ARG A 135 9.68 9.49 10.84
N VAL A 136 10.10 8.45 10.11
CA VAL A 136 11.43 7.86 10.21
C VAL A 136 12.12 7.85 8.84
N PRO A 137 13.47 7.89 8.77
CA PRO A 137 14.20 7.92 7.50
C PRO A 137 13.98 6.72 6.55
N SER A 138 13.29 5.68 7.01
CA SER A 138 12.92 4.51 6.20
C SER A 138 11.48 4.59 5.68
N PHE A 139 10.85 5.76 5.74
CA PHE A 139 9.42 5.95 5.43
C PHE A 139 9.09 5.46 4.02
N THR A 140 9.87 5.86 3.01
CA THR A 140 9.66 5.49 1.61
C THR A 140 9.76 3.98 1.37
N LEU A 141 10.39 3.24 2.29
CA LEU A 141 10.52 1.78 2.22
C LEU A 141 9.31 1.07 2.84
N GLY A 142 8.35 1.80 3.43
CA GLY A 142 7.08 1.29 3.90
C GLY A 142 7.18 0.38 5.12
N THR A 143 7.93 0.82 6.12
CA THR A 143 8.15 0.11 7.40
C THR A 143 6.96 0.17 8.36
N MET A 144 5.83 0.77 7.93
CA MET A 144 4.64 1.03 8.73
C MET A 144 3.55 0.00 8.50
N GLU A 145 2.94 -0.51 9.58
CA GLU A 145 1.79 -1.40 9.49
C GLU A 145 0.52 -0.65 9.11
N VAL A 146 0.00 -0.93 7.92
CA VAL A 146 -1.21 -0.31 7.37
C VAL A 146 -2.15 -1.36 6.80
N THR A 147 -3.38 -0.95 6.51
CA THR A 147 -4.45 -1.87 6.13
C THR A 147 -4.64 -1.91 4.61
N PRO A 148 -5.07 -3.05 4.05
CA PRO A 148 -5.42 -3.15 2.63
C PRO A 148 -6.47 -2.11 2.20
N LEU A 149 -7.46 -1.80 3.03
CA LEU A 149 -8.46 -0.79 2.70
C LEU A 149 -7.83 0.61 2.57
N ALA A 150 -6.94 1.00 3.49
CA ALA A 150 -6.26 2.28 3.43
C ALA A 150 -5.39 2.39 2.16
N MET A 151 -4.62 1.35 1.85
CA MET A 151 -3.79 1.32 0.64
C MET A 151 -4.62 1.32 -0.64
N ALA A 152 -5.71 0.54 -0.71
CA ALA A 152 -6.59 0.55 -1.88
C ALA A 152 -7.18 1.96 -2.13
N ASN A 153 -7.56 2.67 -1.06
CA ASN A 153 -8.12 4.01 -1.18
C ASN A 153 -7.07 5.08 -1.54
N ALA A 154 -5.82 4.92 -1.08
CA ALA A 154 -4.72 5.78 -1.52
C ALA A 154 -4.45 5.62 -3.03
N TYR A 155 -4.46 4.40 -3.55
CA TYR A 155 -4.31 4.16 -4.99
C TYR A 155 -5.54 4.65 -5.78
N ALA A 156 -6.75 4.54 -5.22
CA ALA A 156 -7.96 5.14 -5.79
C ALA A 156 -7.85 6.68 -5.86
N THR A 157 -7.19 7.31 -4.89
CA THR A 157 -6.96 8.76 -4.89
C THR A 157 -6.11 9.19 -6.08
N PHE A 158 -5.08 8.43 -6.44
CA PHE A 158 -4.31 8.67 -7.67
C PHE A 158 -5.13 8.42 -8.94
N ALA A 159 -5.95 7.37 -8.97
CA ALA A 159 -6.89 7.12 -10.06
C ALA A 159 -7.89 8.28 -10.25
N ALA A 160 -8.26 8.94 -9.16
CA ALA A 160 -9.17 10.07 -9.11
C ALA A 160 -8.46 11.43 -9.16
N HIS A 161 -7.31 11.52 -9.85
CA HIS A 161 -6.57 12.78 -10.06
C HIS A 161 -6.24 13.54 -8.75
N GLY A 162 -5.95 12.82 -7.66
CA GLY A 162 -5.61 13.40 -6.36
C GLY A 162 -6.80 13.74 -5.45
N MET A 163 -8.03 13.43 -5.88
CA MET A 163 -9.24 13.55 -5.07
C MET A 163 -9.38 12.33 -4.15
N HIS A 164 -9.20 12.53 -2.84
CA HIS A 164 -9.44 11.51 -1.84
C HIS A 164 -10.89 11.53 -1.40
N CYS A 165 -11.58 10.39 -1.45
CA CYS A 165 -12.89 10.22 -0.86
C CYS A 165 -12.84 9.20 0.28
N GLN A 166 -13.53 9.47 1.39
CA GLN A 166 -13.63 8.50 2.48
C GLN A 166 -14.38 7.24 2.02
N PRO A 167 -13.86 6.02 2.30
CA PRO A 167 -14.53 4.79 1.91
C PRO A 167 -15.91 4.69 2.56
N ARG A 168 -16.91 4.29 1.76
CA ARG A 168 -18.28 4.07 2.21
C ARG A 168 -18.80 2.72 1.73
N VAL A 169 -19.54 2.02 2.59
CA VAL A 169 -20.15 0.72 2.28
C VAL A 169 -21.68 0.77 2.23
N ILE A 170 -22.29 1.82 2.78
CA ILE A 170 -23.75 2.00 2.81
C ILE A 170 -24.15 2.98 1.71
N LEU A 171 -24.88 2.48 0.72
CA LEU A 171 -25.41 3.27 -0.39
C LEU A 171 -26.81 3.82 -0.09
N GLU A 172 -27.65 3.01 0.54
CA GLU A 172 -29.02 3.36 0.88
C GLU A 172 -29.45 2.66 2.17
N ILE A 173 -30.26 3.35 2.98
CA ILE A 173 -30.98 2.75 4.12
C ILE A 173 -32.47 2.99 3.89
N ARG A 174 -33.29 1.95 4.08
CA ARG A 174 -34.75 2.03 4.03
C ARG A 174 -35.35 1.42 5.29
N ASP A 175 -36.41 2.03 5.82
CA ASP A 175 -37.17 1.46 6.94
C ASP A 175 -38.18 0.39 6.46
N ARG A 176 -38.92 -0.18 7.42
CA ARG A 176 -39.95 -1.21 7.16
C ARG A 176 -41.10 -0.73 6.27
N ASP A 177 -41.31 0.58 6.19
CA ASP A 177 -42.36 1.22 5.41
C ASP A 177 -41.81 1.72 4.06
N ASN A 178 -40.61 1.26 3.67
CA ASN A 178 -39.87 1.61 2.46
C ASN A 178 -39.45 3.08 2.37
N LYS A 179 -39.45 3.81 3.49
CA LYS A 179 -39.01 5.20 3.55
C LYS A 179 -37.49 5.25 3.59
N SER A 180 -36.92 6.10 2.73
CA SER A 180 -35.47 6.34 2.70
C SER A 180 -35.00 7.03 3.99
N ILE A 181 -33.93 6.49 4.57
CA ILE A 181 -33.20 7.07 5.70
C ILE A 181 -31.90 7.65 5.15
N PRO A 182 -31.56 8.90 5.49
CA PRO A 182 -30.32 9.52 5.06
C PRO A 182 -29.09 8.70 5.47
N VAL A 183 -28.20 8.48 4.50
CA VAL A 183 -26.84 7.98 4.73
C VAL A 183 -25.89 9.17 4.90
N PRO A 184 -24.78 9.03 5.65
CA PRO A 184 -23.77 10.07 5.73
C PRO A 184 -23.33 10.54 4.34
N PRO A 185 -23.16 11.86 4.13
CA PRO A 185 -22.74 12.39 2.83
C PRO A 185 -21.32 11.94 2.51
N GLU A 186 -21.01 11.90 1.22
CA GLU A 186 -19.65 11.66 0.73
C GLU A 186 -18.73 12.78 1.20
N LYS A 187 -17.56 12.39 1.68
CA LYS A 187 -16.51 13.32 2.10
C LYS A 187 -15.33 13.13 1.17
N CYS A 188 -15.22 14.05 0.21
CA CYS A 188 -14.13 14.09 -0.75
C CYS A 188 -13.34 15.38 -0.60
N GLN A 189 -12.03 15.31 -0.77
CA GLN A 189 -11.11 16.44 -0.70
C GLN A 189 -9.99 16.27 -1.73
N GLN A 190 -9.65 17.36 -2.44
CA GLN A 190 -8.44 17.41 -3.25
C GLN A 190 -7.23 17.46 -2.31
N VAL A 191 -6.41 16.40 -2.31
CA VAL A 191 -5.29 16.26 -1.36
C VAL A 191 -3.91 16.22 -2.01
N VAL A 192 -3.86 15.98 -3.32
CA VAL A 192 -2.68 16.13 -4.18
C VAL A 192 -3.14 16.87 -5.43
N GLU A 193 -2.34 17.80 -5.95
CA GLU A 193 -2.70 18.53 -7.17
C GLU A 193 -2.90 17.59 -8.37
N PRO A 194 -3.91 17.81 -9.24
CA PRO A 194 -4.24 16.89 -10.33
C PRO A 194 -3.06 16.54 -11.25
N ASN A 195 -2.25 17.53 -11.63
CA ASN A 195 -1.09 17.30 -12.49
C ASN A 195 -0.02 16.41 -11.82
N ILE A 196 0.16 16.55 -10.50
CA ILE A 196 1.08 15.72 -9.72
C ILE A 196 0.54 14.29 -9.61
N ALA A 197 -0.74 14.12 -9.27
CA ALA A 197 -1.38 12.80 -9.20
C ALA A 197 -1.34 12.07 -10.56
N ASP A 198 -1.53 12.81 -11.65
CA ASP A 198 -1.48 12.29 -13.01
C ASP A 198 -0.07 11.91 -13.43
N THR A 199 0.92 12.66 -12.96
CA THR A 199 2.33 12.36 -13.20
C THR A 199 2.76 11.10 -12.46
N VAL A 200 2.34 10.94 -11.19
CA VAL A 200 2.52 9.69 -10.43
C VAL A 200 1.82 8.52 -11.15
N THR A 201 0.58 8.72 -11.60
CA THR A 201 -0.17 7.70 -12.34
C THR A 201 0.55 7.29 -13.61
N ALA A 202 1.05 8.24 -14.42
CA ALA A 202 1.82 7.94 -15.62
C ALA A 202 3.07 7.10 -15.30
N LEU A 203 3.82 7.44 -14.25
CA LEU A 203 4.98 6.64 -13.79
C LEU A 203 4.56 5.22 -13.35
N LEU A 204 3.44 5.08 -12.65
CA LEU A 204 2.93 3.79 -12.17
C LEU A 204 2.39 2.90 -13.30
N THR A 205 1.89 3.45 -14.40
CA THR A 205 1.57 2.64 -15.59
C THR A 205 2.81 1.94 -16.15
N GLY A 206 3.99 2.57 -16.04
CA GLY A 206 5.29 2.00 -16.46
C GLY A 206 5.77 0.81 -15.61
N VAL A 207 5.14 0.56 -14.46
CA VAL A 207 5.40 -0.63 -13.61
C VAL A 207 4.71 -1.87 -14.21
N ILE A 208 3.56 -1.69 -14.86
CA ILE A 208 2.73 -2.76 -15.42
C ILE A 208 2.95 -2.91 -16.94
N ASP A 209 2.92 -1.80 -17.67
CA ASP A 209 2.96 -1.75 -19.13
C ASP A 209 4.17 -0.97 -19.67
N GLY A 210 4.35 -0.99 -20.99
CA GLY A 210 5.29 -0.13 -21.71
C GLY A 210 6.65 -0.74 -22.03
N PRO A 211 7.66 0.09 -22.35
CA PRO A 211 8.92 -0.36 -22.95
C PRO A 211 9.99 -0.77 -21.93
N ILE A 212 9.80 -0.50 -20.63
CA ILE A 212 10.79 -0.85 -19.59
C ILE A 212 10.80 -2.37 -19.40
N GLN A 213 11.87 -3.02 -19.85
CA GLN A 213 12.09 -4.46 -19.67
C GLN A 213 12.45 -4.77 -18.21
N GLY A 214 12.00 -5.91 -17.68
CA GLY A 214 12.31 -6.34 -16.30
C GLY A 214 11.57 -5.56 -15.20
N ARG A 215 10.51 -4.82 -15.54
CA ARG A 215 9.68 -4.09 -14.58
C ARG A 215 8.97 -5.04 -13.61
N THR A 216 8.87 -4.64 -12.35
CA THR A 216 8.42 -5.52 -11.25
C THR A 216 6.96 -5.98 -11.36
N GLY A 217 6.09 -5.20 -12.02
CA GLY A 217 4.68 -5.52 -12.23
C GLY A 217 4.35 -6.00 -13.65
N GLY A 218 5.35 -6.34 -14.48
CA GLY A 218 5.14 -6.59 -15.91
C GLY A 218 4.16 -7.74 -16.24
N ALA A 219 4.03 -8.71 -15.33
CA ALA A 219 3.07 -9.81 -15.47
C ALA A 219 1.62 -9.43 -15.09
N MET A 220 1.38 -8.20 -14.61
CA MET A 220 0.08 -7.70 -14.13
C MET A 220 -0.68 -6.88 -15.17
N SER A 221 -0.24 -6.93 -16.43
CA SER A 221 -0.94 -6.28 -17.53
C SER A 221 -2.34 -6.88 -17.69
N LEU A 222 -3.37 -6.03 -17.85
CA LEU A 222 -4.73 -6.48 -18.11
C LEU A 222 -4.96 -6.57 -19.62
N PRO A 223 -5.58 -7.63 -20.17
CA PRO A 223 -5.64 -7.82 -21.62
C PRO A 223 -6.29 -6.67 -22.41
N ASP A 224 -7.33 -6.04 -21.88
CA ASP A 224 -8.23 -5.15 -22.63
C ASP A 224 -8.21 -3.68 -22.17
N ARG A 225 -7.54 -3.36 -21.05
CA ARG A 225 -7.59 -2.02 -20.44
C ARG A 225 -6.27 -1.62 -19.76
N PRO A 226 -5.95 -0.32 -19.70
CA PRO A 226 -4.75 0.11 -19.01
C PRO A 226 -4.87 -0.06 -17.50
N ALA A 227 -3.72 -0.26 -16.86
CA ALA A 227 -3.62 -0.31 -15.41
C ALA A 227 -2.33 0.39 -14.92
N ALA A 228 -2.37 0.84 -13.68
CA ALA A 228 -1.24 1.37 -12.95
C ALA A 228 -1.11 0.60 -11.63
N GLY A 229 0.11 0.47 -11.11
CA GLY A 229 0.28 -0.23 -9.83
C GLY A 229 1.71 -0.29 -9.35
N LYS A 230 1.88 -0.91 -8.19
CA LYS A 230 3.16 -1.02 -7.50
C LYS A 230 3.24 -2.31 -6.71
N THR A 231 4.35 -3.00 -6.88
CA THR A 231 4.77 -4.11 -6.04
C THR A 231 5.27 -3.61 -4.68
N GLY A 232 4.96 -4.36 -3.62
CA GLY A 232 5.54 -4.21 -2.29
C GLY A 232 6.09 -5.53 -1.78
N THR A 233 7.31 -5.51 -1.28
CA THR A 233 7.90 -6.63 -0.56
C THR A 233 8.68 -6.02 0.60
N THR A 234 8.43 -6.49 1.81
CA THR A 234 9.22 -6.09 2.99
C THR A 234 10.42 -7.01 3.16
N ASN A 235 11.27 -6.69 4.14
CA ASN A 235 12.40 -7.55 4.45
C ASN A 235 11.96 -8.99 4.78
N GLU A 236 12.75 -9.97 4.33
CA GLU A 236 12.44 -11.41 4.44
C GLU A 236 11.06 -11.83 3.90
N SER A 237 10.41 -11.00 3.07
CA SER A 237 9.02 -11.22 2.66
C SER A 237 8.05 -11.41 3.83
N ALA A 238 8.29 -10.68 4.94
CA ALA A 238 7.39 -10.64 6.10
C ALA A 238 5.97 -10.16 5.72
N ALA A 239 5.86 -9.23 4.77
CA ALA A 239 4.63 -8.84 4.14
C ALA A 239 4.86 -8.58 2.66
N VAL A 240 3.95 -9.10 1.83
CA VAL A 240 4.06 -9.03 0.38
C VAL A 240 2.77 -8.46 -0.20
N TRP A 241 2.91 -7.49 -1.10
CA TRP A 241 1.83 -6.63 -1.55
C TRP A 241 1.84 -6.43 -3.06
N PHE A 242 0.65 -6.22 -3.60
CA PHE A 242 0.45 -5.52 -4.85
C PHE A 242 -0.72 -4.55 -4.68
N CYS A 243 -0.50 -3.29 -5.02
CA CYS A 243 -1.55 -2.27 -5.05
C CYS A 243 -1.64 -1.73 -6.46
N GLY A 244 -2.84 -1.64 -7.02
CA GLY A 244 -3.03 -1.18 -8.38
C GLY A 244 -4.45 -0.76 -8.68
N PHE A 245 -4.63 -0.09 -9.81
CA PHE A 245 -5.89 0.48 -10.24
C PHE A 245 -5.99 0.57 -11.76
N THR A 246 -7.24 0.56 -12.23
CA THR A 246 -7.65 1.13 -13.52
C THR A 246 -8.29 2.49 -13.26
N PRO A 247 -8.74 3.25 -14.28
CA PRO A 247 -9.55 4.45 -14.04
C PRO A 247 -10.84 4.17 -13.23
N ASP A 248 -11.36 2.93 -13.27
CA ASP A 248 -12.68 2.60 -12.73
C ASP A 248 -12.64 1.97 -11.33
N ILE A 249 -11.56 1.29 -10.96
CA ILE A 249 -11.46 0.56 -9.67
C ILE A 249 -10.00 0.46 -9.20
N ALA A 250 -9.80 0.56 -7.88
CA ALA A 250 -8.54 0.29 -7.21
C ALA A 250 -8.65 -0.91 -6.29
N ALA A 251 -7.57 -1.68 -6.18
CA ALA A 251 -7.47 -2.80 -5.27
C ALA A 251 -6.06 -2.93 -4.68
N ALA A 252 -6.00 -3.39 -3.43
CA ALA A 252 -4.77 -3.75 -2.75
C ALA A 252 -4.86 -5.19 -2.28
N VAL A 253 -3.83 -5.97 -2.57
CA VAL A 253 -3.72 -7.37 -2.15
C VAL A 253 -2.48 -7.50 -1.29
N TRP A 254 -2.68 -7.98 -0.06
CA TRP A 254 -1.63 -8.47 0.79
C TRP A 254 -1.65 -10.00 0.85
N VAL A 255 -0.47 -10.60 0.88
CA VAL A 255 -0.27 -11.99 1.22
C VAL A 255 0.81 -12.08 2.30
N GLY A 256 0.49 -12.81 3.36
CA GLY A 256 1.41 -13.08 4.47
C GLY A 256 0.77 -13.95 5.54
N ASP A 257 1.55 -14.23 6.59
CA ASP A 257 1.07 -14.98 7.74
C ASP A 257 0.56 -14.04 8.84
N PRO A 258 -0.72 -14.13 9.24
CA PRO A 258 -1.30 -13.25 10.25
C PRO A 258 -0.76 -13.47 11.67
N ARG A 259 0.01 -14.53 11.92
CA ARG A 259 0.72 -14.74 13.20
C ARG A 259 1.90 -13.78 13.39
N GLY A 260 2.32 -13.12 12.32
CA GLY A 260 3.41 -12.14 12.32
C GLY A 260 4.46 -12.49 11.27
N GLY A 261 4.61 -11.62 10.27
CA GLY A 261 5.46 -11.85 9.11
C GLY A 261 6.95 -12.05 9.43
N PHE A 262 7.46 -11.43 10.49
CA PHE A 262 8.85 -11.62 10.89
C PHE A 262 9.11 -13.00 11.50
N GLY A 263 8.14 -13.56 12.23
CA GLY A 263 8.23 -14.92 12.78
C GLY A 263 7.83 -16.00 11.78
N TYR A 264 7.03 -15.63 10.77
CA TYR A 264 6.50 -16.53 9.74
C TYR A 264 6.58 -15.86 8.36
N PRO A 265 7.80 -15.65 7.85
CA PRO A 265 8.00 -15.00 6.56
C PRO A 265 7.45 -15.82 5.40
N MET A 266 7.15 -15.16 4.29
CA MET A 266 6.78 -15.84 3.04
C MET A 266 8.02 -16.33 2.27
N LYS A 267 8.90 -17.06 2.96
CA LYS A 267 10.08 -17.76 2.44
C LYS A 267 9.92 -19.26 2.69
N ASP A 268 10.37 -20.07 1.74
CA ASP A 268 10.27 -21.53 1.78
C ASP A 268 8.84 -22.04 2.04
N VAL A 269 7.86 -21.38 1.43
CA VAL A 269 6.44 -21.66 1.64
C VAL A 269 5.84 -22.43 0.47
N THR A 270 4.95 -23.38 0.77
CA THR A 270 4.13 -24.04 -0.25
C THR A 270 2.69 -23.54 -0.16
N VAL A 271 2.23 -22.86 -1.21
CA VAL A 271 0.87 -22.32 -1.30
C VAL A 271 0.14 -23.04 -2.42
N ASN A 272 -0.96 -23.70 -2.08
CA ASN A 272 -1.79 -24.46 -3.02
C ASN A 272 -0.98 -25.46 -3.87
N GLY A 273 -0.04 -26.18 -3.25
CA GLY A 273 0.81 -27.18 -3.92
C GLY A 273 1.98 -26.62 -4.73
N LYS A 274 2.13 -25.29 -4.83
CA LYS A 274 3.29 -24.63 -5.45
C LYS A 274 4.26 -24.15 -4.38
N TYR A 275 5.52 -24.56 -4.49
CA TYR A 275 6.60 -24.09 -3.64
C TYR A 275 7.09 -22.71 -4.11
N TYR A 276 7.45 -21.87 -3.14
CA TYR A 276 8.05 -20.57 -3.32
C TYR A 276 9.25 -20.48 -2.37
N SER A 277 10.46 -20.41 -2.94
CA SER A 277 11.68 -20.11 -2.19
C SER A 277 11.55 -18.75 -1.49
N GLN A 278 11.01 -17.76 -2.20
CA GLN A 278 10.61 -16.46 -1.66
C GLN A 278 9.45 -15.87 -2.45
N VAL A 279 8.47 -15.30 -1.75
CA VAL A 279 7.34 -14.61 -2.35
C VAL A 279 7.65 -13.11 -2.50
N PHE A 280 7.34 -12.55 -3.67
CA PHE A 280 7.50 -11.13 -4.00
C PHE A 280 6.18 -10.55 -4.48
N GLY A 281 6.06 -9.22 -4.48
CA GLY A 281 4.86 -8.52 -4.93
C GLY A 281 4.35 -9.00 -6.31
N GLY A 282 5.28 -9.27 -7.24
CA GLY A 282 4.95 -9.76 -8.58
C GLY A 282 4.63 -11.25 -8.69
N THR A 283 4.91 -12.08 -7.68
CA THR A 283 4.82 -13.55 -7.80
C THR A 283 3.56 -14.16 -7.18
N LEU A 284 2.90 -13.46 -6.25
CA LEU A 284 1.67 -13.97 -5.62
C LEU A 284 0.57 -12.90 -5.42
N PRO A 285 0.78 -11.79 -4.69
CA PRO A 285 -0.30 -10.79 -4.54
C PRO A 285 -0.62 -10.10 -5.87
N GLY A 286 0.35 -9.90 -6.76
CA GLY A 286 0.12 -9.40 -8.11
C GLY A 286 -0.85 -10.29 -8.89
N PRO A 287 -0.55 -11.57 -9.15
CA PRO A 287 -1.45 -12.44 -9.92
C PRO A 287 -2.85 -12.56 -9.30
N ILE A 288 -2.97 -12.48 -7.97
CA ILE A 288 -4.28 -12.40 -7.29
C ILE A 288 -4.99 -11.09 -7.64
N TRP A 289 -4.27 -9.96 -7.59
CA TRP A 289 -4.81 -8.66 -7.99
C TRP A 289 -5.29 -8.68 -9.45
N GLN A 290 -4.48 -9.16 -10.39
CA GLN A 290 -4.82 -9.22 -11.81
C GLN A 290 -6.11 -10.01 -12.04
N GLN A 291 -6.20 -11.23 -11.51
CA GLN A 291 -7.40 -12.08 -11.62
C GLN A 291 -8.64 -11.44 -10.99
N ALA A 292 -8.46 -10.77 -9.84
CA ALA A 292 -9.56 -10.06 -9.17
C ALA A 292 -10.07 -8.88 -10.01
N MET A 293 -9.16 -8.13 -10.63
CA MET A 293 -9.49 -6.99 -11.48
C MET A 293 -10.19 -7.43 -12.77
N GLU A 294 -9.67 -8.46 -13.45
CA GLU A 294 -10.31 -9.04 -14.64
C GLU A 294 -11.73 -9.52 -14.33
N SER A 295 -11.92 -10.19 -13.19
CA SER A 295 -13.23 -10.67 -12.77
C SER A 295 -14.18 -9.54 -12.39
N ALA A 296 -13.69 -8.53 -11.65
CA ALA A 296 -14.50 -7.40 -11.20
C ALA A 296 -14.94 -6.50 -12.36
N LEU A 297 -14.14 -6.44 -13.42
CA LEU A 297 -14.39 -5.60 -14.59
C LEU A 297 -14.96 -6.39 -15.78
N ALA A 298 -15.24 -7.67 -15.62
CA ALA A 298 -15.83 -8.50 -16.67
C ALA A 298 -17.16 -7.90 -17.17
N GLY A 299 -17.26 -7.69 -18.48
CA GLY A 299 -18.46 -7.10 -19.11
C GLY A 299 -18.55 -5.57 -19.02
N THR A 300 -17.55 -4.89 -18.44
CA THR A 300 -17.44 -3.42 -18.48
C THR A 300 -16.58 -2.99 -19.66
N LEU A 301 -16.94 -1.88 -20.30
CA LEU A 301 -16.11 -1.29 -21.35
C LEU A 301 -14.79 -0.77 -20.75
N PRO A 302 -13.64 -0.98 -21.41
CA PRO A 302 -12.38 -0.39 -21.01
C PRO A 302 -12.44 1.14 -20.96
N THR A 303 -11.97 1.74 -19.87
CA THR A 303 -11.73 3.18 -19.74
C THR A 303 -10.23 3.45 -19.82
N ASP A 304 -9.84 4.46 -20.61
CA ASP A 304 -8.45 4.92 -20.69
C ASP A 304 -8.12 5.97 -19.63
N PHE A 305 -6.86 6.03 -19.21
CA PHE A 305 -6.37 7.12 -18.36
C PHE A 305 -6.34 8.44 -19.15
N ILE A 306 -7.11 9.44 -18.70
CA ILE A 306 -7.09 10.80 -19.25
C ILE A 306 -6.24 11.68 -18.34
N LEU A 307 -4.93 11.71 -18.58
CA LEU A 307 -3.97 12.37 -17.68
C LEU A 307 -3.55 13.76 -18.17
N THR A 308 -3.47 14.70 -17.23
CA THR A 308 -2.81 16.01 -17.37
C THR A 308 -1.45 15.98 -16.65
N ALA A 309 -0.64 14.99 -16.99
CA ALA A 309 0.68 14.80 -16.38
C ALA A 309 1.71 15.84 -16.85
N ASP A 310 2.61 16.21 -15.96
CA ASP A 310 3.73 17.10 -16.22
C ASP A 310 4.82 16.39 -17.06
N TYR A 311 5.76 17.19 -17.56
CA TYR A 311 6.96 16.72 -18.28
C TYR A 311 6.66 15.86 -19.53
N GLY A 312 5.44 15.97 -20.07
CA GLY A 312 5.02 15.22 -21.24
C GLY A 312 4.88 13.71 -21.00
N LEU A 313 4.82 13.27 -19.73
CA LEU A 313 4.60 11.88 -19.38
C LEU A 313 3.19 11.44 -19.80
N ARG A 314 3.08 10.17 -20.22
CA ARG A 314 1.85 9.58 -20.74
C ARG A 314 1.71 8.14 -20.22
N PRO A 315 0.50 7.56 -20.21
CA PRO A 315 0.30 6.16 -19.90
C PRO A 315 1.22 5.27 -20.76
N ALA A 316 1.88 4.29 -20.13
CA ALA A 316 2.96 3.52 -20.74
C ALA A 316 2.49 2.48 -21.77
N ARG A 317 1.21 2.07 -21.72
CA ARG A 317 0.64 1.08 -22.64
C ARG A 317 0.76 1.54 -24.10
N GLY A 318 1.28 0.66 -24.94
CA GLY A 318 1.45 0.91 -26.38
C GLY A 318 2.63 1.82 -26.73
N LEU A 319 3.38 2.34 -25.75
CA LEU A 319 4.56 3.14 -26.00
C LEU A 319 5.78 2.25 -26.28
N THR A 320 6.59 2.67 -27.25
CA THR A 320 7.88 2.07 -27.59
C THR A 320 9.07 2.78 -26.94
N SER A 321 8.85 3.98 -26.39
CA SER A 321 9.83 4.74 -25.60
C SER A 321 9.10 5.61 -24.56
N LEU A 322 9.80 5.99 -23.49
CA LEU A 322 9.32 6.92 -22.46
C LEU A 322 10.31 8.08 -22.31
N PRO A 323 9.84 9.30 -21.97
CA PRO A 323 10.73 10.39 -21.59
C PRO A 323 11.62 10.01 -20.41
N GLY A 324 12.90 10.41 -20.46
CA GLY A 324 13.84 10.17 -19.36
C GLY A 324 14.29 8.72 -19.20
N LEU A 325 14.04 7.84 -20.18
CA LEU A 325 14.68 6.53 -20.22
C LEU A 325 16.18 6.71 -20.45
N ILE A 326 16.96 6.19 -19.51
CA ILE A 326 18.41 6.11 -19.62
C ILE A 326 18.73 4.75 -20.25
N GLU A 327 19.48 4.73 -21.34
CA GLU A 327 20.09 3.48 -21.82
C GLU A 327 21.04 2.99 -20.72
N VAL A 328 20.66 1.89 -20.09
CA VAL A 328 21.52 1.25 -19.10
C VAL A 328 22.65 0.61 -19.91
N GLU A 329 23.85 1.22 -19.93
CA GLU A 329 25.05 0.53 -20.39
C GLU A 329 25.26 -0.65 -19.44
N THR A 330 24.86 -1.84 -19.90
CA THR A 330 24.91 -3.09 -19.15
C THR A 330 26.35 -3.58 -19.07
N GLY A 331 27.13 -2.93 -18.21
CA GLY A 331 28.35 -3.51 -17.67
C GLY A 331 27.99 -4.73 -16.82
N GLY A 332 27.92 -5.90 -17.45
CA GLY A 332 28.05 -7.19 -16.80
C GLY A 332 26.75 -7.95 -16.53
N ASP A 333 25.76 -7.36 -15.85
CA ASP A 333 24.58 -8.11 -15.42
C ASP A 333 23.29 -7.39 -15.82
N VAL A 334 22.66 -7.86 -16.88
CA VAL A 334 21.25 -7.54 -17.14
C VAL A 334 20.46 -8.17 -16.00
N PHE A 335 19.98 -7.37 -15.04
CA PHE A 335 18.96 -7.83 -14.11
C PHE A 335 17.66 -8.07 -14.90
N THR A 336 17.54 -9.23 -15.52
CA THR A 336 16.25 -9.74 -15.96
C THR A 336 15.50 -10.17 -14.70
N PHE A 337 14.52 -9.38 -14.28
CA PHE A 337 13.47 -9.88 -13.41
C PHE A 337 12.66 -10.91 -14.20
N ASP A 338 13.10 -12.17 -14.16
CA ASP A 338 12.29 -13.29 -14.60
C ASP A 338 11.25 -13.60 -13.51
N ASN A 339 10.11 -12.93 -13.58
CA ASN A 339 8.96 -13.22 -12.73
C ASN A 339 8.23 -14.53 -13.13
N SER A 340 8.71 -15.27 -14.13
CA SER A 340 8.06 -16.50 -14.59
C SER A 340 8.45 -17.75 -13.78
N ASN A 341 9.60 -17.73 -13.09
CA ASN A 341 10.09 -18.86 -12.30
C ASN A 341 10.55 -18.44 -10.88
N ALA A 342 9.96 -19.06 -9.85
CA ALA A 342 10.30 -18.85 -8.44
C ALA A 342 11.62 -19.54 -7.99
N ASP A 343 12.37 -20.11 -8.95
CA ASP A 343 13.50 -21.01 -8.69
C ASP A 343 14.87 -20.38 -8.99
N GLY A 344 14.91 -19.10 -9.39
CA GLY A 344 16.09 -18.46 -9.99
C GLY A 344 16.89 -17.48 -9.12
N LEU A 345 16.73 -17.46 -7.79
CA LEU A 345 17.49 -16.55 -6.92
C LEU A 345 18.42 -17.31 -5.97
N ASP A 346 19.68 -16.86 -5.90
CA ASP A 346 20.75 -17.47 -5.10
C ASP A 346 20.39 -17.44 -3.59
N PRO A 347 20.28 -18.61 -2.93
CA PRO A 347 19.96 -18.71 -1.51
C PRO A 347 21.08 -18.18 -0.57
N ASN A 348 22.23 -17.78 -1.11
CA ASN A 348 23.39 -17.30 -0.33
C ASN A 348 23.57 -15.77 -0.35
N ALA A 349 22.60 -15.00 -0.87
CA ALA A 349 22.67 -13.55 -0.80
C ALA A 349 22.69 -13.09 0.68
N PRO A 350 23.69 -12.29 1.12
CA PRO A 350 23.87 -11.92 2.53
C PRO A 350 22.74 -11.02 3.08
N ASP A 351 22.48 -11.19 4.38
CA ASP A 351 21.36 -10.61 5.15
C ASP A 351 21.29 -9.06 5.21
N PRO A 352 20.08 -8.48 5.46
CA PRO A 352 19.71 -7.18 4.88
C PRO A 352 19.93 -5.92 5.74
N ILE A 353 20.14 -6.01 7.06
CA ILE A 353 20.42 -4.86 7.96
C ILE A 353 21.20 -5.40 9.17
N ASP A 354 22.42 -4.91 9.42
CA ASP A 354 23.03 -4.97 10.76
C ASP A 354 22.55 -3.73 11.53
N SER A 355 21.37 -3.87 12.14
CA SER A 355 21.02 -3.10 13.31
C SER A 355 20.93 -4.11 14.43
N ASP A 356 21.86 -4.00 15.38
CA ASP A 356 21.90 -4.79 16.60
C ASP A 356 20.48 -5.04 17.16
N PRO A 357 20.00 -6.31 17.21
CA PRO A 357 18.71 -6.63 17.78
C PRO A 357 18.67 -6.47 19.32
N ALA A 358 19.76 -6.03 19.96
CA ALA A 358 19.92 -6.00 21.41
C ALA A 358 19.79 -4.62 22.09
N ALA A 359 19.09 -3.63 21.50
CA ALA A 359 18.48 -2.60 22.34
C ALA A 359 17.21 -3.21 22.98
N PRO A 360 17.17 -3.47 24.29
CA PRO A 360 15.97 -4.04 24.90
C PRO A 360 14.82 -3.04 24.72
N ILE A 361 13.84 -3.40 23.90
CA ILE A 361 12.50 -2.85 24.06
C ILE A 361 12.05 -3.40 25.41
N GLU A 362 11.98 -2.54 26.42
CA GLU A 362 11.40 -2.93 27.70
C GLU A 362 10.04 -3.58 27.43
N PRO A 363 9.74 -4.75 28.03
CA PRO A 363 8.44 -5.36 27.86
C PRO A 363 7.39 -4.34 28.26
N VAL A 364 6.48 -4.04 27.33
CA VAL A 364 5.25 -3.33 27.65
C VAL A 364 4.64 -4.10 28.83
N PRO A 365 4.43 -3.48 30.01
CA PRO A 365 3.88 -4.19 31.14
C PRO A 365 2.56 -4.83 30.71
N GLU A 366 2.37 -6.11 31.05
CA GLU A 366 1.08 -6.78 30.93
C GLU A 366 0.04 -5.87 31.60
N VAL A 367 -0.74 -5.19 30.77
CA VAL A 367 -1.95 -4.53 31.26
C VAL A 367 -2.93 -5.67 31.47
N ASP A 368 -3.10 -6.06 32.73
CA ASP A 368 -4.17 -6.95 33.15
C ASP A 368 -5.45 -6.57 32.41
N PRO A 369 -6.23 -7.53 31.89
CA PRO A 369 -7.49 -7.22 31.25
C PRO A 369 -8.34 -6.42 32.23
N VAL A 370 -8.65 -5.17 31.85
CA VAL A 370 -9.60 -4.34 32.59
C VAL A 370 -10.85 -5.19 32.79
N PRO A 371 -11.31 -5.40 34.04
CA PRO A 371 -12.52 -6.17 34.28
C PRO A 371 -13.65 -5.53 33.48
N VAL A 372 -14.24 -6.31 32.57
CA VAL A 372 -15.46 -5.91 31.89
C VAL A 372 -16.49 -5.67 32.98
N ALA A 373 -16.85 -4.40 33.19
CA ALA A 373 -17.93 -4.05 34.10
C ALA A 373 -19.17 -4.85 33.68
N PRO A 374 -19.89 -5.49 34.63
CA PRO A 374 -21.07 -6.26 34.29
C PRO A 374 -22.06 -5.35 33.57
N VAL A 375 -22.56 -5.83 32.43
CA VAL A 375 -23.63 -5.18 31.66
C VAL A 375 -24.80 -4.96 32.61
N VAL A 376 -25.07 -3.70 32.95
CA VAL A 376 -26.27 -3.32 33.69
C VAL A 376 -27.45 -3.66 32.79
N PRO A 377 -28.38 -4.53 33.19
CA PRO A 377 -29.54 -4.83 32.38
C PRO A 377 -30.36 -3.56 32.17
N THR A 378 -30.67 -3.26 30.91
CA THR A 378 -31.56 -2.17 30.51
C THR A 378 -32.89 -2.31 31.26
N PRO A 379 -33.42 -1.25 31.89
CA PRO A 379 -34.69 -1.35 32.60
C PRO A 379 -35.80 -1.74 31.63
N THR A 380 -36.58 -2.74 32.04
CA THR A 380 -37.76 -3.22 31.30
C THR A 380 -38.74 -2.07 31.07
N PRO A 381 -39.32 -1.91 29.87
CA PRO A 381 -40.26 -0.81 29.63
C PRO A 381 -41.49 -0.99 30.52
N VAL A 382 -41.81 0.05 31.29
CA VAL A 382 -43.01 0.13 32.12
C VAL A 382 -44.23 0.18 31.18
N PRO A 383 -45.23 -0.71 31.32
CA PRO A 383 -46.43 -0.67 30.50
C PRO A 383 -47.23 0.62 30.76
N PRO A 384 -47.92 1.17 29.76
CA PRO A 384 -48.66 2.42 29.92
C PRO A 384 -49.77 2.28 30.96
N VAL A 385 -49.85 3.27 31.85
CA VAL A 385 -50.91 3.39 32.85
C VAL A 385 -52.23 3.66 32.14
N VAL A 386 -53.17 2.73 32.26
CA VAL A 386 -54.55 2.92 31.81
C VAL A 386 -55.27 3.84 32.80
N PRO A 387 -55.85 4.98 32.37
CA PRO A 387 -56.60 5.84 33.27
C PRO A 387 -57.89 5.16 33.72
N THR A 388 -58.15 5.20 35.02
CA THR A 388 -59.38 4.72 35.67
C THR A 388 -60.55 5.66 35.32
N PRO A 389 -61.77 5.14 35.10
CA PRO A 389 -62.92 5.98 34.78
C PRO A 389 -63.38 6.80 36.00
N THR A 390 -63.64 8.08 35.77
CA THR A 390 -64.23 9.02 36.74
C THR A 390 -65.63 8.56 37.15
N PRO A 391 -65.99 8.55 38.45
CA PRO A 391 -67.35 8.26 38.86
C PRO A 391 -68.25 9.47 38.53
N THR A 392 -69.31 9.22 37.76
CA THR A 392 -70.42 10.15 37.57
C THR A 392 -71.23 10.25 38.85
N GLY A 393 -71.27 11.45 39.42
CA GLY A 393 -72.29 11.92 40.35
C GLY A 393 -73.10 13.04 39.70
#